data_AF-A0AAD8L654-F1
#
_entry.id   AF-A0AAD8L654-F1
#
_cell.length_a   1.000
_cell.length_b   1.000
_cell.length_c   1.000
_cell.angle_alpha   90.00
_cell.angle_beta   90.00
_cell.angle_gamma   90.00
#
_symmetry.space_group_name_H-M   'P 1'
#
loop_
_entity.id
_entity.type
_entity.pdbx_description
1 polymer ?
#
loop_
_entity_poly.entity_id
_entity_poly.type
_entity_poly.pdbx_seq_one_letter_code
_entity_poly.pdbx_strand_id
1 'polypeptide(L)'
;MEGGGGADLGGGGVLAWMEGGGGADLGGGGVLALMEGGGGADLGGGGVLAWMEGGGGADLGGGGVLAWMEGGGGADLGGGGVLAWMEGGGGADLGGGGVLAWMEGGGGADLGGGGVLAWMEGGGGADLGGGGVLAWMEGGGGADLGGGGVLAWMEGGGGADLGGGGVLAWMEGGGGADLGGGGVLAWMEGGGGADLGGGGVLAWMEGGGGADLGGGGVLAWMEGGGGADLGGGGVLAWMEGGGGADLGGGGVLAWMEGGGGADLGGGGVLAWMEGGGGADLGGGGVLAWMEGGGGADLGGGGVLAWMEGGGGADLGGGGVLAWMEGGGGADLGGGGVLAWMEGGGGADLGGGGVLAWMEGGGGADLGGGGVLAWMEGGGGADLGGGGVLAWMEGGGGADLGGGGVLAWMEGGGGADLGGGGVLAWMEGGGGADLGGGGVLAWMEGGGGADLGGGGVLAWMEGGGGADLGGGGVLAWMEGGGGADLGGGGVLA
;
A
#
# COMPACT_ATOMS: atom_id res chain seq x y z
N MET A 1 26.93 -35.35 56.05
CA MET A 1 27.74 -34.44 56.86
C MET A 1 27.36 -33.05 56.38
N GLU A 2 26.55 -32.30 57.12
CA GLU A 2 26.17 -30.93 56.76
C GLU A 2 27.34 -29.99 57.04
N GLY A 3 28.37 -30.04 56.19
CA GLY A 3 29.49 -29.10 56.23
C GLY A 3 29.48 -28.32 54.93
N GLY A 4 29.18 -27.02 54.98
CA GLY A 4 29.22 -26.10 53.82
C GLY A 4 30.65 -25.80 53.31
N GLY A 5 31.54 -26.80 53.29
CA GLY A 5 32.85 -26.67 52.68
C GLY A 5 32.73 -26.84 51.17
N GLY A 6 33.32 -25.92 50.41
CA GLY A 6 33.42 -26.07 48.95
C GLY A 6 34.34 -27.24 48.56
N ALA A 7 34.19 -27.73 47.34
CA ALA A 7 35.05 -28.75 46.74
C ALA A 7 35.91 -28.13 45.63
N ASP A 8 37.21 -28.41 45.64
CA ASP A 8 38.16 -28.05 44.57
C ASP A 8 38.74 -29.36 44.04
N LEU A 9 38.38 -29.73 42.81
CA LEU A 9 38.89 -30.89 42.10
C LEU A 9 39.84 -30.41 40.99
N GLY A 10 41.15 -30.50 41.27
CA GLY A 10 42.16 -30.36 40.23
C GLY A 10 42.04 -31.40 39.11
N GLY A 11 42.87 -31.27 38.08
CA GLY A 11 42.70 -32.02 36.84
C GLY A 11 42.65 -33.54 37.00
N GLY A 12 41.56 -34.15 36.51
CA GLY A 12 41.29 -35.60 36.55
C GLY A 12 40.65 -36.11 37.84
N GLY A 13 40.27 -35.24 38.78
CA GLY A 13 39.52 -35.63 39.97
C GLY A 13 38.14 -36.20 39.63
N VAL A 14 37.67 -37.20 40.38
CA VAL A 14 36.31 -37.74 40.24
C VAL A 14 35.62 -37.70 41.60
N LEU A 15 34.48 -37.01 41.69
CA LEU A 15 33.63 -36.97 42.86
C LEU A 15 32.22 -37.45 42.47
N ALA A 16 31.67 -38.39 43.21
CA ALA A 16 30.36 -38.96 42.87
C ALA A 16 29.20 -38.05 43.30
N TRP A 17 29.35 -37.34 44.42
CA TRP A 17 28.25 -36.59 45.01
C TRP A 17 28.78 -35.49 45.93
N MET A 18 28.15 -34.32 45.86
CA MET A 18 28.30 -33.20 46.77
C MET A 18 26.91 -32.71 47.20
N GLU A 19 26.72 -32.49 48.50
CA GLU A 19 25.47 -32.00 49.10
C GLU A 19 25.79 -30.79 50.00
N GLY A 20 25.02 -29.71 49.91
CA GLY A 20 25.10 -28.52 50.75
C GLY A 20 25.32 -27.22 49.97
N GLY A 21 25.38 -26.09 50.69
CA GLY A 21 25.52 -24.76 50.07
C GLY A 21 26.94 -24.35 49.65
N GLY A 22 27.91 -25.27 49.68
CA GLY A 22 29.29 -24.98 49.26
C GLY A 22 29.43 -25.05 47.74
N GLY A 23 30.25 -24.17 47.14
CA GLY A 23 30.51 -24.21 45.69
C GLY A 23 31.50 -25.31 45.29
N ALA A 24 31.51 -25.65 44.00
CA ALA A 24 32.45 -26.62 43.40
C ALA A 24 33.31 -25.93 42.32
N ASP A 25 34.63 -26.15 42.33
CA ASP A 25 35.57 -25.74 41.29
C ASP A 25 36.18 -27.01 40.67
N LEU A 26 35.95 -27.23 39.38
CA LEU A 26 36.36 -28.40 38.60
C LEU A 26 37.41 -27.96 37.58
N GLY A 27 38.69 -28.18 37.90
CA GLY A 27 39.78 -27.98 36.95
C GLY A 27 39.71 -28.96 35.76
N GLY A 28 40.60 -28.77 34.78
CA GLY A 28 40.49 -29.49 33.50
C GLY A 28 40.48 -31.02 33.61
N GLY A 29 39.40 -31.64 33.14
CA GLY A 29 39.17 -33.08 33.21
C GLY A 29 38.58 -33.60 34.51
N GLY A 30 38.20 -32.71 35.45
CA GLY A 30 37.44 -33.09 36.65
C GLY A 30 36.05 -33.61 36.30
N VAL A 31 35.54 -34.59 37.07
CA VAL A 31 34.20 -35.17 36.88
C VAL A 31 33.45 -35.15 38.21
N LEU A 32 32.27 -34.51 38.23
CA LEU A 32 31.33 -34.55 39.34
C LEU A 32 30.00 -35.14 38.85
N ALA A 33 29.48 -36.19 39.48
CA ALA A 33 28.23 -36.78 39.00
C ALA A 33 26.97 -36.05 39.51
N LEU A 34 26.96 -35.58 40.75
CA LEU A 34 25.78 -34.92 41.34
C LEU A 34 26.18 -33.81 42.31
N MET A 35 25.56 -32.64 42.15
CA MET A 35 25.64 -31.52 43.09
C MET A 35 24.23 -31.09 43.51
N GLU A 36 23.93 -31.16 44.81
CA GLU A 36 22.67 -30.70 45.39
C GLU A 36 22.92 -29.55 46.38
N GLY A 37 22.26 -28.40 46.19
CA GLY A 37 22.30 -27.27 47.11
C GLY A 37 22.41 -25.91 46.43
N GLY A 38 22.50 -24.85 47.23
CA GLY A 38 22.56 -23.46 46.73
C GLY A 38 23.95 -22.97 46.31
N GLY A 39 24.98 -23.83 46.32
CA GLY A 39 26.33 -23.46 45.93
C GLY A 39 26.50 -23.42 44.41
N GLY A 40 27.33 -22.52 43.88
CA GLY A 40 27.63 -22.47 42.44
C GLY A 40 28.71 -23.47 42.00
N ALA A 41 28.79 -23.74 40.70
CA ALA A 41 29.82 -24.59 40.09
C ALA A 41 30.65 -23.80 39.06
N ASP A 42 31.98 -23.94 39.09
CA ASP A 42 32.90 -23.42 38.07
C ASP A 42 33.61 -24.62 37.43
N LEU A 43 33.46 -24.78 36.11
CA LEU A 43 34.04 -25.87 35.33
C LEU A 43 35.09 -25.32 34.37
N GLY A 44 36.36 -25.52 34.71
CA GLY A 44 37.47 -25.31 33.79
C GLY A 44 37.43 -26.24 32.58
N GLY A 45 38.33 -26.00 31.62
CA GLY A 45 38.27 -26.68 30.32
C GLY A 45 38.37 -28.21 30.38
N GLY A 46 37.31 -28.90 29.93
CA GLY A 46 37.18 -30.35 29.96
C GLY A 46 36.58 -30.92 31.26
N GLY A 47 36.15 -30.07 32.20
CA GLY A 47 35.37 -30.49 33.36
C GLY A 47 34.00 -31.05 32.95
N VAL A 48 33.48 -32.03 33.70
CA VAL A 48 32.17 -32.64 33.45
C VAL A 48 31.35 -32.67 34.74
N LEU A 49 30.16 -32.07 34.72
CA LEU A 49 29.15 -32.19 35.78
C LEU A 49 27.90 -32.87 35.19
N ALA A 50 27.44 -33.98 35.75
CA ALA A 50 26.27 -34.67 35.19
C ALA A 50 24.93 -34.07 35.66
N TRP A 51 24.83 -33.63 36.91
CA TRP A 51 23.58 -33.08 37.46
C TRP A 51 23.86 -32.02 38.51
N MET A 52 23.15 -30.89 38.42
CA MET A 52 23.14 -29.82 39.41
C MET A 52 21.69 -29.47 39.77
N GLU A 53 21.34 -29.54 41.06
CA GLU A 53 20.02 -29.16 41.58
C GLU A 53 20.18 -28.07 42.66
N GLY A 54 19.52 -26.93 42.48
CA GLY A 54 19.44 -25.86 43.46
C GLY A 54 19.55 -24.45 42.88
N GLY A 55 19.68 -23.46 43.76
CA GLY A 55 19.70 -22.04 43.37
C GLY A 55 21.07 -21.47 42.97
N GLY A 56 22.12 -22.29 42.94
CA GLY A 56 23.47 -21.86 42.60
C GLY A 56 23.66 -21.74 41.08
N GLY A 57 24.48 -20.78 40.63
CA GLY A 57 24.82 -20.64 39.21
C GLY A 57 25.95 -21.57 38.75
N ALA A 58 26.10 -21.76 37.44
CA ALA A 58 27.18 -22.52 36.82
C ALA A 58 28.01 -21.65 35.87
N ASP A 59 29.33 -21.71 35.94
CA ASP A 59 30.27 -21.10 34.97
C ASP A 59 31.04 -22.24 34.28
N LEU A 60 30.98 -22.33 32.96
CA LEU A 60 31.61 -23.37 32.15
C LEU A 60 32.66 -22.72 31.24
N GLY A 61 33.93 -22.85 31.61
CA GLY A 61 35.05 -22.54 30.74
C GLY A 61 35.11 -23.44 29.49
N GLY A 62 36.06 -23.14 28.60
CA GLY A 62 36.08 -23.76 27.27
C GLY A 62 36.25 -25.28 27.27
N GLY A 63 35.24 -25.99 26.81
CA GLY A 63 35.17 -27.46 26.79
C GLY A 63 34.57 -28.10 28.04
N GLY A 64 34.09 -27.30 29.01
CA GLY A 64 33.29 -27.80 30.13
C GLY A 64 31.96 -28.40 29.65
N VAL A 65 31.45 -29.43 30.34
CA VAL A 65 30.18 -30.08 30.01
C VAL A 65 29.31 -30.21 31.25
N LEU A 66 28.09 -29.67 31.21
CA LEU A 66 27.05 -29.88 32.22
C LEU A 66 25.85 -30.58 31.57
N ALA A 67 25.45 -31.75 32.06
CA ALA A 67 24.35 -32.47 31.41
C ALA A 67 22.96 -31.99 31.85
N TRP A 68 22.79 -31.59 33.11
CA TRP A 68 21.49 -31.13 33.63
C TRP A 68 21.67 -30.10 34.75
N MET A 69 20.90 -29.02 34.67
CA MET A 69 20.79 -28.00 35.72
C MET A 69 19.31 -27.73 36.03
N GLU A 70 18.92 -27.87 37.29
CA GLU A 70 17.56 -27.58 37.77
C GLU A 70 17.62 -26.54 38.90
N GLY A 71 16.90 -25.42 38.73
CA GLY A 71 16.70 -24.42 39.77
C GLY A 71 16.79 -22.96 39.30
N GLY A 72 16.99 -22.05 40.24
CA GLY A 72 16.94 -20.60 39.99
C GLY A 72 18.27 -19.94 39.61
N GLY A 73 19.37 -20.70 39.58
CA GLY A 73 20.70 -20.17 39.27
C GLY A 73 20.90 -19.98 37.76
N GLY A 74 21.68 -18.98 37.36
CA GLY A 74 22.04 -18.76 35.96
C GLY A 74 23.23 -19.61 35.51
N ALA A 75 23.43 -19.73 34.19
CA ALA A 75 24.58 -20.41 33.59
C ALA A 75 25.38 -19.44 32.70
N ASP A 76 26.72 -19.44 32.81
CA ASP A 76 27.65 -18.74 31.91
C ASP A 76 28.50 -19.81 31.19
N LEU A 77 28.48 -19.84 29.87
CA LEU A 77 29.18 -20.80 29.04
C LEU A 77 30.23 -20.08 28.19
N GLY A 78 31.49 -20.17 28.59
CA GLY A 78 32.63 -19.79 27.76
C GLY A 78 32.77 -20.63 26.49
N GLY A 79 33.72 -20.25 25.64
CA GLY A 79 33.82 -20.82 24.29
C GLY A 79 34.08 -22.32 24.24
N GLY A 80 33.11 -23.09 23.73
CA GLY A 80 33.14 -24.55 23.66
C GLY A 80 32.53 -25.26 24.88
N GLY A 81 31.99 -24.52 25.86
CA GLY A 81 31.17 -25.09 26.93
C GLY A 81 29.88 -25.71 26.39
N VAL A 82 29.40 -26.78 27.02
CA VAL A 82 28.17 -27.48 26.61
C VAL A 82 27.26 -27.70 27.81
N LEU A 83 26.02 -27.21 27.74
CA LEU A 83 24.95 -27.52 28.68
C LEU A 83 23.83 -28.26 27.94
N ALA A 84 23.46 -29.47 28.37
CA ALA A 84 22.42 -30.22 27.66
C ALA A 84 21.00 -29.83 28.09
N TRP A 85 20.77 -29.50 29.35
CA TRP A 85 19.44 -29.14 29.84
C TRP A 85 19.52 -28.14 31.00
N MET A 86 18.70 -27.11 30.94
CA MET A 86 18.50 -26.13 32.01
C MET A 86 17.00 -25.95 32.28
N GLU A 87 16.56 -26.17 33.52
CA GLU A 87 15.18 -25.97 33.96
C GLU A 87 15.14 -24.97 35.12
N GLY A 88 14.35 -23.90 34.99
CA GLY A 88 14.01 -22.97 36.07
C GLY A 88 14.07 -21.49 35.70
N GLY A 89 14.33 -20.65 36.71
CA GLY A 89 14.20 -19.19 36.57
C GLY A 89 15.48 -18.43 36.22
N GLY A 90 16.63 -19.12 36.19
CA GLY A 90 17.92 -18.49 35.91
C GLY A 90 18.13 -18.23 34.42
N GLY A 91 18.87 -17.17 34.08
CA GLY A 91 19.26 -16.88 32.70
C GLY A 91 20.52 -17.64 32.25
N ALA A 92 20.77 -17.68 30.95
CA ALA A 92 21.96 -18.27 30.36
C ALA A 92 22.75 -17.22 29.55
N ASP A 93 24.08 -17.15 29.72
CA ASP A 93 25.01 -16.37 28.88
C ASP A 93 25.92 -17.36 28.14
N LEU A 94 25.93 -17.33 26.82
CA LEU A 94 26.71 -18.22 25.97
C LEU A 94 27.76 -17.39 25.20
N GLY A 95 29.00 -17.43 25.66
CA GLY A 95 30.14 -16.95 24.91
C GLY A 95 30.38 -17.70 23.61
N GLY A 96 31.36 -17.24 22.82
CA GLY A 96 31.55 -17.72 21.46
C GLY A 96 31.88 -19.21 21.34
N GLY A 97 30.96 -20.00 20.79
CA GLY A 97 31.05 -21.45 20.65
C GLY A 97 30.44 -22.25 21.80
N GLY A 98 29.83 -21.60 22.79
CA GLY A 98 29.01 -22.26 23.81
C GLY A 98 27.78 -22.93 23.18
N VAL A 99 27.34 -24.06 23.74
CA VAL A 99 26.16 -24.81 23.25
C VAL A 99 25.23 -25.13 24.41
N LEU A 100 23.98 -24.70 24.31
CA LEU A 100 22.89 -25.08 25.20
C LEU A 100 21.83 -25.85 24.39
N ALA A 101 21.52 -27.09 24.75
CA ALA A 101 20.57 -27.88 23.95
C ALA A 101 19.11 -27.60 24.33
N TRP A 102 18.81 -27.34 25.59
CA TRP A 102 17.44 -27.07 26.05
C TRP A 102 17.43 -26.13 27.25
N MET A 103 16.54 -25.13 27.21
CA MET A 103 16.26 -24.22 28.32
C MET A 103 14.74 -24.13 28.53
N GLU A 104 14.27 -24.43 29.74
CA GLU A 104 12.87 -24.32 30.13
C GLU A 104 12.73 -23.37 31.32
N GLY A 105 11.87 -22.36 31.21
CA GLY A 105 11.43 -21.52 32.31
C GLY A 105 11.45 -20.01 32.03
N GLY A 106 11.70 -19.21 33.07
CA GLY A 106 11.48 -17.75 33.04
C GLY A 106 12.71 -16.90 32.75
N GLY A 107 13.90 -17.51 32.73
CA GLY A 107 15.17 -16.80 32.52
C GLY A 107 15.41 -16.46 31.05
N GLY A 108 16.08 -15.35 30.78
CA GLY A 108 16.50 -14.98 29.42
C GLY A 108 17.81 -15.66 28.99
N ALA A 109 18.12 -15.63 27.70
CA ALA A 109 19.37 -16.12 27.14
C ALA A 109 20.12 -14.99 26.40
N ASP A 110 21.43 -14.86 26.62
CA ASP A 110 22.34 -14.00 25.85
C ASP A 110 23.33 -14.90 25.11
N LEU A 111 23.39 -14.81 23.78
CA LEU A 111 24.25 -15.62 22.92
C LEU A 111 25.27 -14.71 22.23
N GLY A 112 26.50 -14.71 22.73
CA GLY A 112 27.64 -14.14 22.04
C GLY A 112 27.96 -14.83 20.70
N GLY A 113 28.94 -14.28 19.97
CA GLY A 113 29.20 -14.71 18.59
C GLY A 113 29.62 -16.17 18.45
N GLY A 114 28.75 -16.98 17.82
CA GLY A 114 28.94 -18.43 17.64
C GLY A 114 28.33 -19.30 18.75
N GLY A 115 27.66 -18.70 19.74
CA GLY A 115 26.83 -19.43 20.70
C GLY A 115 25.65 -20.13 20.02
N VAL A 116 25.25 -21.29 20.51
CA VAL A 116 24.14 -22.08 19.94
C VAL A 116 23.18 -22.50 21.05
N LEU A 117 21.90 -22.12 20.92
CA LEU A 117 20.81 -22.61 21.74
C LEU A 117 19.84 -23.40 20.84
N ALA A 118 19.58 -24.68 21.12
CA ALA A 118 18.70 -25.47 20.27
C ALA A 118 17.21 -25.28 20.60
N TRP A 119 16.85 -25.11 21.87
CA TRP A 119 15.46 -24.92 22.28
C TRP A 119 15.35 -24.05 23.53
N MET A 120 14.42 -23.09 23.48
CA MET A 120 14.04 -22.24 24.61
C MET A 120 12.52 -22.26 24.78
N GLU A 121 12.03 -22.65 25.94
CA GLU A 121 10.60 -22.63 26.28
C GLU A 121 10.37 -21.75 27.52
N GLY A 122 9.45 -20.78 27.40
CA GLY A 122 8.92 -20.02 28.53
C GLY A 122 8.86 -18.50 28.33
N GLY A 123 9.09 -17.74 29.40
CA GLY A 123 8.79 -16.30 29.44
C GLY A 123 9.99 -15.38 29.23
N GLY A 124 11.21 -15.92 29.22
CA GLY A 124 12.43 -15.14 29.08
C GLY A 124 12.70 -14.72 27.64
N GLY A 125 13.31 -13.54 27.45
CA GLY A 125 13.76 -13.09 26.13
C GLY A 125 15.12 -13.68 25.73
N ALA A 126 15.46 -13.58 24.44
CA ALA A 126 16.75 -13.97 23.90
C ALA A 126 17.47 -12.78 23.25
N ASP A 127 18.75 -12.58 23.53
CA ASP A 127 19.64 -11.64 22.82
C ASP A 127 20.71 -12.46 22.08
N LEU A 128 20.82 -12.29 20.76
CA LEU A 128 21.74 -13.01 19.90
C LEU A 128 22.73 -12.01 19.29
N GLY A 129 23.94 -11.98 19.83
CA GLY A 129 25.07 -11.32 19.22
C GLY A 129 25.47 -11.91 17.86
N GLY A 130 26.45 -11.28 17.20
CA GLY A 130 26.78 -11.62 15.81
C GLY A 130 27.29 -13.05 15.62
N GLY A 131 26.49 -13.88 14.94
CA GLY A 131 26.76 -15.31 14.70
C GLY A 131 26.17 -16.25 15.74
N GLY A 132 25.43 -15.74 16.74
CA GLY A 132 24.62 -16.57 17.64
C GLY A 132 23.50 -17.29 16.87
N VAL A 133 23.14 -18.50 17.29
CA VAL A 133 22.09 -19.31 16.65
C VAL A 133 21.12 -19.84 17.70
N LEU A 134 19.85 -19.53 17.55
CA LEU A 134 18.74 -20.11 18.29
C LEU A 134 17.85 -20.90 17.33
N ALA A 135 17.66 -22.21 17.55
CA ALA A 135 16.87 -23.01 16.63
C ALA A 135 15.35 -22.92 16.90
N TRP A 136 14.93 -22.82 18.16
CA TRP A 136 13.52 -22.73 18.51
C TRP A 136 13.32 -21.91 19.79
N MET A 137 12.34 -21.02 19.76
CA MET A 137 11.87 -20.25 20.91
C MET A 137 10.35 -20.35 21.01
N GLU A 138 9.84 -20.82 22.15
CA GLU A 138 8.40 -20.89 22.44
C GLU A 138 8.07 -20.07 23.69
N GLY A 139 7.09 -19.18 23.59
CA GLY A 139 6.47 -18.51 24.73
C GLY A 139 6.34 -16.98 24.60
N GLY A 140 6.51 -16.27 25.72
CA GLY A 140 6.14 -14.85 25.82
C GLY A 140 7.29 -13.86 25.68
N GLY A 141 8.53 -14.34 25.67
CA GLY A 141 9.71 -13.50 25.60
C GLY A 141 9.99 -12.98 24.19
N GLY A 142 10.56 -11.78 24.08
CA GLY A 142 11.03 -11.25 22.80
C GLY A 142 12.42 -11.73 22.42
N ALA A 143 12.81 -11.55 21.15
CA ALA A 143 14.15 -11.85 20.65
C ALA A 143 14.81 -10.59 20.07
N ASP A 144 16.07 -10.32 20.43
CA ASP A 144 16.93 -9.30 19.80
C ASP A 144 18.06 -10.03 19.05
N LEU A 145 18.19 -9.80 17.74
CA LEU A 145 19.18 -10.43 16.88
C LEU A 145 20.13 -9.35 16.35
N GLY A 146 21.32 -9.28 16.95
CA GLY A 146 22.43 -8.52 16.41
C GLY A 146 22.91 -9.02 15.04
N GLY A 147 23.87 -8.32 14.45
CA GLY A 147 24.28 -8.58 13.06
C GLY A 147 24.87 -9.97 12.83
N GLY A 148 24.15 -10.81 12.09
CA GLY A 148 24.50 -12.21 11.80
C GLY A 148 23.92 -13.23 12.79
N GLY A 149 23.12 -12.80 13.76
CA GLY A 149 22.32 -13.70 14.60
C GLY A 149 21.27 -14.44 13.76
N VAL A 150 20.98 -15.70 14.12
CA VAL A 150 20.00 -16.53 13.41
C VAL A 150 19.02 -17.15 14.39
N LEU A 151 17.72 -16.90 14.18
CA LEU A 151 16.63 -17.58 14.86
C LEU A 151 15.83 -18.38 13.82
N ALA A 152 15.71 -19.70 13.97
CA ALA A 152 14.99 -20.50 12.98
C ALA A 152 13.47 -20.50 13.22
N TRP A 153 13.00 -20.50 14.46
CA TRP A 153 11.58 -20.51 14.78
C TRP A 153 11.28 -19.76 16.07
N MET A 154 10.26 -18.91 16.04
CA MET A 154 9.71 -18.22 17.20
C MET A 154 8.19 -18.41 17.25
N GLU A 155 7.67 -18.96 18.34
CA GLU A 155 6.23 -19.14 18.56
C GLU A 155 5.81 -18.41 19.84
N GLY A 156 4.80 -17.53 19.75
CA GLY A 156 4.12 -16.93 20.89
C GLY A 156 3.91 -15.42 20.82
N GLY A 157 3.97 -14.75 21.97
CA GLY A 157 3.52 -13.36 22.12
C GLY A 157 4.62 -12.30 22.07
N GLY A 158 5.88 -12.70 22.11
CA GLY A 158 7.02 -11.78 22.13
C GLY A 158 7.31 -11.19 20.75
N GLY A 159 7.82 -9.96 20.71
CA GLY A 159 8.29 -9.34 19.47
C GLY A 159 9.73 -9.74 19.12
N ALA A 160 10.14 -9.49 17.88
CA ALA A 160 11.51 -9.70 17.40
C ALA A 160 12.13 -8.37 16.92
N ASP A 161 13.35 -8.06 17.33
CA ASP A 161 14.17 -6.97 16.78
C ASP A 161 15.37 -7.60 16.04
N LEU A 162 15.54 -7.30 14.76
CA LEU A 162 16.59 -7.83 13.90
C LEU A 162 17.49 -6.69 13.46
N GLY A 163 18.65 -6.58 14.10
CA GLY A 163 19.74 -5.74 13.63
C GLY A 163 20.29 -6.14 12.25
N GLY A 164 21.23 -5.35 11.74
CA GLY A 164 21.70 -5.52 10.36
C GLY A 164 22.37 -6.87 10.09
N GLY A 165 21.72 -7.71 9.28
CA GLY A 165 22.15 -9.06 8.94
C GLY A 165 21.61 -10.16 9.86
N GLY A 166 20.74 -9.82 10.83
CA GLY A 166 19.97 -10.81 11.59
C GLY A 166 19.00 -11.57 10.68
N VAL A 167 18.77 -12.86 10.97
CA VAL A 167 17.87 -13.72 10.19
C VAL A 167 16.89 -14.43 11.10
N LEU A 168 15.60 -14.25 10.86
CA LEU A 168 14.52 -15.01 11.48
C LEU A 168 13.79 -15.80 10.38
N ALA A 169 13.74 -17.13 10.47
CA ALA A 169 13.10 -17.92 9.40
C ALA A 169 11.58 -18.01 9.57
N TRP A 170 11.07 -18.10 10.80
CA TRP A 170 9.63 -18.20 11.04
C TRP A 170 9.25 -17.54 12.36
N MET A 171 8.17 -16.74 12.34
CA MET A 171 7.55 -16.15 13.51
C MET A 171 6.04 -16.43 13.49
N GLU A 172 5.52 -17.05 14.53
CA GLU A 172 4.09 -17.32 14.71
C GLU A 172 3.59 -16.66 16.01
N GLY A 173 2.54 -15.84 15.91
CA GLY A 173 1.79 -15.34 17.06
C GLY A 173 1.48 -13.83 17.04
N GLY A 174 1.50 -13.22 18.23
CA GLY A 174 0.96 -11.87 18.42
C GLY A 174 1.98 -10.73 18.45
N GLY A 175 3.27 -11.06 18.53
CA GLY A 175 4.35 -10.08 18.63
C GLY A 175 4.66 -9.42 17.29
N GLY A 176 5.10 -8.16 17.32
CA GLY A 176 5.59 -7.46 16.12
C GLY A 176 7.05 -7.77 15.81
N ALA A 177 7.50 -7.43 14.60
CA ALA A 177 8.89 -7.56 14.17
C ALA A 177 9.45 -6.18 13.75
N ASP A 178 10.63 -5.81 14.23
CA ASP A 178 11.41 -4.65 13.76
C ASP A 178 12.66 -5.18 13.04
N LEU A 179 12.85 -4.82 11.77
CA LEU A 179 13.96 -5.26 10.93
C LEU A 179 14.82 -4.04 10.58
N GLY A 180 15.94 -3.90 11.27
CA GLY A 180 17.00 -2.99 10.90
C GLY A 180 17.62 -3.29 9.52
N GLY A 181 18.54 -2.43 9.09
CA GLY A 181 19.07 -2.49 7.72
C GLY A 181 19.82 -3.79 7.40
N GLY A 182 19.23 -4.62 6.54
CA GLY A 182 19.74 -5.94 6.15
C GLY A 182 19.22 -7.11 6.99
N GLY A 183 18.32 -6.86 7.94
CA GLY A 183 17.58 -7.93 8.62
C GLY A 183 16.68 -8.70 7.64
N VAL A 184 16.51 -10.01 7.87
CA VAL A 184 15.69 -10.88 7.01
C VAL A 184 14.72 -11.69 7.85
N LEU A 185 13.43 -11.55 7.57
CA LEU A 185 12.37 -12.41 8.09
C LEU A 185 11.73 -13.18 6.94
N ALA A 186 11.75 -14.51 6.97
CA ALA A 186 11.19 -15.28 5.86
C ALA A 186 9.66 -15.46 5.95
N TRP A 187 9.12 -15.65 7.16
CA TRP A 187 7.68 -15.84 7.36
C TRP A 187 7.23 -15.26 8.69
N MET A 188 6.11 -14.53 8.66
CA MET A 188 5.41 -14.02 9.83
C MET A 188 3.93 -14.37 9.74
N GLU A 189 3.40 -15.07 10.75
CA GLU A 189 1.99 -15.41 10.86
C GLU A 189 1.39 -14.85 12.17
N GLY A 190 0.30 -14.10 12.07
CA GLY A 190 -0.52 -13.69 13.20
C GLY A 190 -0.90 -12.21 13.26
N GLY A 191 -0.94 -11.65 14.47
CA GLY A 191 -1.56 -10.34 14.73
C GLY A 191 -0.60 -9.17 14.83
N GLY A 192 0.71 -9.43 14.93
CA GLY A 192 1.73 -8.39 15.09
C GLY A 192 2.04 -7.65 13.80
N GLY A 193 2.41 -6.37 13.92
CA GLY A 193 2.89 -5.59 12.77
C GLY A 193 4.38 -5.79 12.49
N ALA A 194 4.83 -5.38 11.31
CA ALA A 194 6.25 -5.41 10.93
C ALA A 194 6.74 -3.99 10.61
N ASP A 195 7.89 -3.58 11.14
CA ASP A 195 8.62 -2.36 10.75
C ASP A 195 9.93 -2.78 10.05
N LEU A 196 10.13 -2.35 8.81
CA LEU A 196 11.29 -2.69 7.99
C LEU A 196 12.10 -1.42 7.72
N GLY A 197 13.19 -1.25 8.47
CA GLY A 197 14.22 -0.26 8.18
C GLY A 197 14.90 -0.47 6.82
N GLY A 198 15.80 0.46 6.47
CA GLY A 198 16.38 0.49 5.12
C GLY A 198 17.21 -0.74 4.76
N GLY A 199 16.68 -1.57 3.84
CA GLY A 199 17.28 -2.83 3.40
C GLY A 199 16.79 -4.06 4.17
N GLY A 200 15.84 -3.92 5.09
CA GLY A 200 15.14 -5.05 5.70
C GLY A 200 14.33 -5.82 4.65
N VAL A 201 14.22 -7.14 4.80
CA VAL A 201 13.48 -8.01 3.88
C VAL A 201 12.52 -8.91 4.64
N LEU A 202 11.24 -8.84 4.31
CA LEU A 202 10.21 -9.77 4.77
C LEU A 202 9.64 -10.52 3.55
N ALA A 203 9.74 -11.85 3.52
CA ALA A 203 9.26 -12.60 2.36
C ALA A 203 7.75 -12.86 2.40
N TRP A 204 7.18 -13.13 3.57
CA TRP A 204 5.75 -13.41 3.72
C TRP A 204 5.21 -12.91 5.05
N MET A 205 4.05 -12.24 5.01
CA MET A 205 3.29 -11.83 6.18
C MET A 205 1.83 -12.26 6.02
N GLU A 206 1.31 -13.03 6.97
CA GLU A 206 -0.09 -13.45 7.03
C GLU A 206 -0.73 -12.97 8.33
N GLY A 207 -1.86 -12.26 8.24
CA GLY A 207 -2.74 -11.96 9.36
C GLY A 207 -3.19 -10.49 9.48
N GLY A 208 -3.31 -10.01 10.70
CA GLY A 208 -4.01 -8.75 11.00
C GLY A 208 -3.13 -7.52 11.19
N GLY A 209 -1.83 -7.70 11.34
CA GLY A 209 -0.88 -6.61 11.60
C GLY A 209 -0.55 -5.82 10.34
N GLY A 210 -0.27 -4.52 10.51
CA GLY A 210 0.21 -3.68 9.41
C GLY A 210 1.72 -3.80 9.18
N ALA A 211 2.20 -3.32 8.04
CA ALA A 211 3.62 -3.25 7.70
C ALA A 211 4.04 -1.79 7.46
N ASP A 212 5.15 -1.34 8.06
CA ASP A 212 5.82 -0.07 7.77
C ASP A 212 7.17 -0.38 7.10
N LEU A 213 7.38 0.11 5.88
CA LEU A 213 8.59 -0.12 5.09
C LEU A 213 9.34 1.20 4.91
N GLY A 214 10.39 1.39 5.69
CA GLY A 214 11.37 2.44 5.49
C GLY A 214 12.12 2.33 4.14
N GLY A 215 12.98 3.32 3.88
CA GLY A 215 13.60 3.45 2.56
C GLY A 215 14.51 2.27 2.17
N GLY A 216 14.07 1.48 1.20
CA GLY A 216 14.75 0.27 0.72
C GLY A 216 14.31 -1.02 1.41
N GLY A 217 13.32 -0.97 2.31
CA GLY A 217 12.65 -2.17 2.83
C GLY A 217 11.92 -2.92 1.72
N VAL A 218 11.87 -4.25 1.81
CA VAL A 218 11.21 -5.11 0.82
C VAL A 218 10.28 -6.10 1.51
N LEU A 219 9.00 -6.08 1.14
CA LEU A 219 8.01 -7.08 1.52
C LEU A 219 7.54 -7.81 0.25
N ALA A 220 7.70 -9.13 0.16
CA ALA A 220 7.31 -9.84 -1.07
C ALA A 220 5.81 -10.18 -1.10
N TRP A 221 5.21 -10.56 0.03
CA TRP A 221 3.80 -10.92 0.10
C TRP A 221 3.19 -10.52 1.45
N MET A 222 2.01 -9.92 1.39
CA MET A 222 1.18 -9.60 2.55
C MET A 222 -0.25 -10.10 2.33
N GLU A 223 -0.76 -10.94 3.22
CA GLU A 223 -2.13 -11.45 3.20
C GLU A 223 -2.85 -11.07 4.51
N GLY A 224 -4.01 -10.41 4.41
CA GLY A 224 -4.92 -10.20 5.53
C GLY A 224 -5.47 -8.78 5.70
N GLY A 225 -5.65 -8.36 6.95
CA GLY A 225 -6.43 -7.17 7.29
C GLY A 225 -5.62 -5.90 7.55
N GLY A 226 -4.32 -6.01 7.74
CA GLY A 226 -3.45 -4.90 8.07
C GLY A 226 -3.12 -4.01 6.87
N GLY A 227 -2.91 -2.71 7.10
CA GLY A 227 -2.46 -1.79 6.06
C GLY A 227 -0.94 -1.82 5.88
N ALA A 228 -0.45 -1.25 4.77
CA ALA A 228 0.97 -1.08 4.49
C ALA A 228 1.33 0.41 4.33
N ASP A 229 2.38 0.88 5.00
CA ASP A 229 2.99 2.20 4.79
C ASP A 229 4.37 2.00 4.15
N LEU A 230 4.62 2.58 2.98
CA LEU A 230 5.85 2.44 2.22
C LEU A 230 6.53 3.81 2.13
N GLY A 231 7.55 4.02 2.96
CA GLY A 231 8.48 5.13 2.86
C GLY A 231 9.27 5.13 1.54
N GLY A 232 10.11 6.15 1.37
CA GLY A 232 10.77 6.40 0.09
C GLY A 232 11.75 5.29 -0.33
N GLY A 233 11.37 4.51 -1.35
CA GLY A 233 12.12 3.37 -1.88
C GLY A 233 11.73 2.02 -1.28
N GLY A 234 10.71 1.97 -0.41
CA GLY A 234 10.10 0.70 0.02
C GLY A 234 9.45 -0.03 -1.16
N VAL A 235 9.48 -1.36 -1.14
CA VAL A 235 8.90 -2.20 -2.19
C VAL A 235 8.00 -3.28 -1.59
N LEU A 236 6.74 -3.30 -1.99
CA LEU A 236 5.79 -4.38 -1.71
C LEU A 236 5.39 -5.06 -3.03
N ALA A 237 5.63 -6.36 -3.17
CA ALA A 237 5.32 -7.04 -4.44
C ALA A 237 3.85 -7.47 -4.54
N TRP A 238 3.23 -7.91 -3.45
CA TRP A 238 1.84 -8.35 -3.44
C TRP A 238 1.16 -8.05 -2.10
N MET A 239 -0.05 -7.50 -2.16
CA MET A 239 -0.93 -7.30 -1.01
C MET A 239 -2.32 -7.86 -1.32
N GLU A 240 -2.81 -8.76 -0.48
CA GLU A 240 -4.16 -9.33 -0.57
C GLU A 240 -4.93 -9.06 0.73
N GLY A 241 -6.13 -8.48 0.62
CA GLY A 241 -7.09 -8.38 1.71
C GLY A 241 -7.72 -7.00 1.92
N GLY A 242 -7.95 -6.63 3.18
CA GLY A 242 -8.82 -5.49 3.54
C GLY A 242 -8.09 -4.19 3.89
N GLY A 243 -6.78 -4.25 4.13
CA GLY A 243 -5.98 -3.10 4.55
C GLY A 243 -5.66 -2.16 3.40
N GLY A 244 -5.53 -0.85 3.70
CA GLY A 244 -5.09 0.14 2.72
C GLY A 244 -3.57 0.20 2.58
N ALA A 245 -3.08 0.84 1.52
CA ALA A 245 -1.66 1.10 1.29
C ALA A 245 -1.38 2.62 1.22
N ASP A 246 -0.38 3.11 1.95
CA ASP A 246 0.15 4.48 1.84
C ASP A 246 1.57 4.37 1.24
N LEU A 247 1.81 5.02 0.09
CA LEU A 247 3.08 4.99 -0.63
C LEU A 247 3.69 6.39 -0.62
N GLY A 248 4.66 6.60 0.26
CA GLY A 248 5.53 7.76 0.24
C GLY A 248 6.38 7.88 -1.04
N GLY A 249 7.17 8.95 -1.12
CA GLY A 249 7.88 9.29 -2.36
C GLY A 249 8.92 8.27 -2.79
N GLY A 250 8.61 7.51 -3.86
CA GLY A 250 9.44 6.44 -4.41
C GLY A 250 9.10 5.04 -3.89
N GLY A 251 8.04 4.89 -3.08
CA GLY A 251 7.49 3.59 -2.73
C GLY A 251 6.92 2.88 -3.95
N VAL A 252 7.01 1.55 -4.00
CA VAL A 252 6.52 0.74 -5.12
C VAL A 252 5.67 -0.41 -4.60
N LEU A 253 4.42 -0.49 -5.06
CA LEU A 253 3.52 -1.62 -4.86
C LEU A 253 3.21 -2.26 -6.23
N ALA A 254 3.52 -3.54 -6.42
CA ALA A 254 3.30 -4.17 -7.73
C ALA A 254 1.86 -4.68 -7.90
N TRP A 255 1.23 -5.21 -6.84
CA TRP A 255 -0.13 -5.73 -6.92
C TRP A 255 -0.88 -5.53 -5.60
N MET A 256 -2.11 -5.06 -5.68
CA MET A 256 -3.04 -4.96 -4.56
C MET A 256 -4.39 -5.58 -4.94
N GLU A 257 -4.86 -6.54 -4.16
CA GLU A 257 -6.17 -7.18 -4.32
C GLU A 257 -7.00 -7.02 -3.05
N GLY A 258 -8.23 -6.52 -3.18
CA GLY A 258 -9.23 -6.52 -2.11
C GLY A 258 -9.92 -5.18 -1.84
N GLY A 259 -10.24 -4.92 -0.57
CA GLY A 259 -11.16 -3.84 -0.17
C GLY A 259 -10.49 -2.53 0.25
N GLY A 260 -9.18 -2.54 0.50
CA GLY A 260 -8.45 -1.37 1.00
C GLY A 260 -8.18 -0.34 -0.10
N GLY A 261 -8.13 0.94 0.29
CA GLY A 261 -7.72 2.03 -0.62
C GLY A 261 -6.21 2.21 -0.70
N ALA A 262 -5.73 2.93 -1.70
CA ALA A 262 -4.32 3.29 -1.86
C ALA A 262 -4.13 4.82 -1.84
N ASP A 263 -3.18 5.33 -1.07
CA ASP A 263 -2.71 6.73 -1.12
C ASP A 263 -1.28 6.74 -1.66
N LEU A 264 -1.03 7.45 -2.76
CA LEU A 264 0.25 7.52 -3.44
C LEU A 264 0.79 8.95 -3.34
N GLY A 265 1.72 9.17 -2.42
CA GLY A 265 2.52 10.37 -2.34
C GLY A 265 3.41 10.60 -3.57
N GLY A 266 4.16 11.71 -3.55
CA GLY A 266 4.89 12.16 -4.74
C GLY A 266 6.00 11.20 -5.19
N GLY A 267 5.76 10.49 -6.29
CA GLY A 267 6.66 9.48 -6.87
C GLY A 267 6.37 8.04 -6.44
N GLY A 268 5.30 7.80 -5.68
CA GLY A 268 4.80 6.45 -5.41
C GLY A 268 4.31 5.77 -6.70
N VAL A 269 4.49 4.46 -6.81
CA VAL A 269 4.09 3.67 -7.99
C VAL A 269 3.28 2.45 -7.56
N LEU A 270 2.04 2.35 -8.04
CA LEU A 270 1.20 1.16 -7.95
C LEU A 270 0.98 0.58 -9.35
N ALA A 271 1.38 -0.67 -9.60
CA ALA A 271 1.24 -1.25 -10.93
C ALA A 271 -0.17 -1.83 -11.18
N TRP A 272 -0.80 -2.45 -10.19
CA TRP A 272 -2.13 -3.04 -10.34
C TRP A 272 -2.92 -2.95 -9.04
N MET A 273 -4.18 -2.55 -9.15
CA MET A 273 -5.15 -2.54 -8.05
C MET A 273 -6.45 -3.22 -8.51
N GLU A 274 -6.89 -4.26 -7.80
CA GLU A 274 -8.16 -4.95 -8.03
C GLU A 274 -9.02 -4.89 -6.78
N GLY A 275 -10.26 -4.40 -6.91
CA GLY A 275 -11.30 -4.52 -5.88
C GLY A 275 -12.09 -3.23 -5.59
N GLY A 276 -12.46 -3.03 -4.32
CA GLY A 276 -13.46 -2.04 -3.93
C GLY A 276 -12.91 -0.71 -3.39
N GLY A 277 -11.63 -0.66 -3.05
CA GLY A 277 -11.01 0.52 -2.46
C GLY A 277 -10.70 1.61 -3.48
N GLY A 278 -10.76 2.87 -3.06
CA GLY A 278 -10.37 4.00 -3.91
C GLY A 278 -8.87 4.25 -3.93
N ALA A 279 -8.39 5.04 -4.88
CA ALA A 279 -7.00 5.48 -4.98
C ALA A 279 -6.90 7.01 -4.89
N ASP A 280 -6.00 7.54 -4.07
CA ASP A 280 -5.61 8.96 -4.02
C ASP A 280 -4.16 9.08 -4.52
N LEU A 281 -3.92 9.87 -5.56
CA LEU A 281 -2.62 10.05 -6.19
C LEU A 281 -2.16 11.50 -6.01
N GLY A 282 -1.27 11.71 -5.04
CA GLY A 282 -0.52 12.95 -4.89
C GLY A 282 0.38 13.28 -6.08
N GLY A 283 1.05 14.43 -6.00
CA GLY A 283 1.80 14.97 -7.14
C GLY A 283 2.98 14.10 -7.58
N GLY A 284 2.84 13.42 -8.71
CA GLY A 284 3.83 12.49 -9.28
C GLY A 284 3.59 11.02 -8.93
N GLY A 285 2.51 10.69 -8.23
CA GLY A 285 2.06 9.30 -8.05
C GLY A 285 1.66 8.67 -9.39
N VAL A 286 1.90 7.37 -9.55
CA VAL A 286 1.58 6.63 -10.78
C VAL A 286 0.82 5.35 -10.43
N LEU A 287 -0.39 5.20 -10.98
CA LEU A 287 -1.17 3.96 -10.97
C LEU A 287 -1.31 3.44 -12.40
N ALA A 288 -0.85 2.22 -12.69
CA ALA A 288 -0.91 1.72 -14.06
C ALA A 288 -2.26 1.09 -14.40
N TRP A 289 -2.88 0.36 -13.47
CA TRP A 289 -4.17 -0.30 -13.70
C TRP A 289 -5.01 -0.32 -12.42
N MET A 290 -6.29 0.02 -12.56
CA MET A 290 -7.30 -0.09 -11.51
C MET A 290 -8.53 -0.81 -12.05
N GLU A 291 -8.94 -1.90 -11.40
CA GLU A 291 -10.14 -2.66 -11.71
C GLU A 291 -11.07 -2.70 -10.48
N GLY A 292 -12.34 -2.33 -10.66
CA GLY A 292 -13.39 -2.54 -9.66
C GLY A 292 -14.25 -1.32 -9.34
N GLY A 293 -14.67 -1.20 -8.08
CA GLY A 293 -15.73 -0.27 -7.66
C GLY A 293 -15.25 1.05 -7.05
N GLY A 294 -13.96 1.15 -6.69
CA GLY A 294 -13.40 2.32 -6.02
C GLY A 294 -13.17 3.49 -6.97
N GLY A 295 -13.31 4.72 -6.47
CA GLY A 295 -12.98 5.92 -7.23
C GLY A 295 -11.49 6.27 -7.19
N ALA A 296 -11.04 7.15 -8.08
CA ALA A 296 -9.67 7.66 -8.11
C ALA A 296 -9.66 9.19 -7.95
N ASP A 297 -8.84 9.73 -7.04
CA ASP A 297 -8.53 11.17 -6.93
C ASP A 297 -7.08 11.38 -7.37
N LEU A 298 -6.85 12.23 -8.37
CA LEU A 298 -5.55 12.52 -8.94
C LEU A 298 -5.17 13.97 -8.68
N GLY A 299 -4.35 14.19 -7.66
CA GLY A 299 -3.69 15.47 -7.41
C GLY A 299 -2.74 15.90 -8.54
N GLY A 300 -2.13 17.09 -8.37
CA GLY A 300 -1.38 17.72 -9.45
C GLY A 300 -0.12 16.95 -9.88
N GLY A 301 -0.20 16.31 -11.05
CA GLY A 301 0.86 15.48 -11.63
C GLY A 301 0.71 13.98 -11.37
N GLY A 302 -0.39 13.54 -10.72
CA GLY A 302 -0.75 12.13 -10.64
C GLY A 302 -1.08 11.55 -12.01
N VAL A 303 -0.75 10.28 -12.24
CA VAL A 303 -1.01 9.59 -13.52
C VAL A 303 -1.70 8.25 -13.27
N LEU A 304 -2.87 8.06 -13.86
CA LEU A 304 -3.57 6.78 -13.95
C LEU A 304 -3.63 6.33 -15.41
N ALA A 305 -3.08 5.16 -15.74
CA ALA A 305 -3.08 4.71 -17.14
C ALA A 305 -4.38 4.01 -17.56
N TRP A 306 -4.99 3.23 -16.67
CA TRP A 306 -6.24 2.51 -16.97
C TRP A 306 -7.12 2.38 -15.74
N MET A 307 -8.41 2.64 -15.90
CA MET A 307 -9.44 2.42 -14.89
C MET A 307 -10.62 1.66 -15.51
N GLU A 308 -10.99 0.52 -14.93
CA GLU A 308 -12.15 -0.27 -15.33
C GLU A 308 -13.10 -0.44 -14.14
N GLY A 309 -14.38 -0.12 -14.33
CA GLY A 309 -15.46 -0.45 -13.40
C GLY A 309 -16.39 0.71 -13.03
N GLY A 310 -16.85 0.74 -11.78
CA GLY A 310 -17.98 1.59 -11.35
C GLY A 310 -17.60 2.88 -10.65
N GLY A 311 -16.34 3.04 -10.23
CA GLY A 311 -15.88 4.21 -9.48
C GLY A 311 -15.67 5.44 -10.37
N GLY A 312 -15.89 6.63 -9.83
CA GLY A 312 -15.61 7.89 -10.53
C GLY A 312 -14.14 8.32 -10.40
N ALA A 313 -13.71 9.26 -11.25
CA ALA A 313 -12.38 9.85 -11.21
C ALA A 313 -12.49 11.37 -10.95
N ASP A 314 -11.70 11.91 -10.01
CA ASP A 314 -11.50 13.35 -9.82
C ASP A 314 -10.05 13.68 -10.19
N LEU A 315 -9.83 14.58 -11.14
CA LEU A 315 -8.52 14.97 -11.64
C LEU A 315 -8.25 16.43 -11.28
N GLY A 316 -7.47 16.65 -10.23
CA GLY A 316 -6.90 17.93 -9.89
C GLY A 316 -5.94 18.49 -10.95
N GLY A 317 -5.41 19.69 -10.70
CA GLY A 317 -4.65 20.42 -11.71
C GLY A 317 -3.34 19.75 -12.13
N GLY A 318 -3.34 19.15 -13.32
CA GLY A 318 -2.21 18.41 -13.90
C GLY A 318 -2.30 16.89 -13.73
N GLY A 319 -3.38 16.37 -13.15
CA GLY A 319 -3.67 14.93 -13.16
C GLY A 319 -3.92 14.41 -14.58
N VAL A 320 -3.50 13.17 -14.86
CA VAL A 320 -3.68 12.53 -16.18
C VAL A 320 -4.29 11.15 -16.02
N LEU A 321 -5.43 10.93 -16.67
CA LEU A 321 -6.06 9.61 -16.84
C LEU A 321 -6.04 9.23 -18.32
N ALA A 322 -5.41 8.12 -18.69
CA ALA A 322 -5.32 7.74 -20.11
C ALA A 322 -6.57 6.99 -20.61
N TRP A 323 -7.16 6.12 -19.79
CA TRP A 323 -8.34 5.35 -20.19
C TRP A 323 -9.26 5.09 -19.00
N MET A 324 -10.55 5.30 -19.19
CA MET A 324 -11.61 4.98 -18.23
C MET A 324 -12.71 4.19 -18.93
N GLU A 325 -13.04 3.01 -18.42
CA GLU A 325 -14.14 2.16 -18.90
C GLU A 325 -15.13 1.88 -17.75
N GLY A 326 -16.42 2.12 -17.99
CA GLY A 326 -17.49 1.68 -17.10
C GLY A 326 -18.52 2.76 -16.71
N GLY A 327 -19.00 2.68 -15.47
CA GLY A 327 -20.20 3.45 -15.03
C GLY A 327 -19.90 4.74 -14.28
N GLY A 328 -18.67 4.94 -13.81
CA GLY A 328 -18.28 6.09 -13.01
C GLY A 328 -18.15 7.38 -13.83
N GLY A 329 -18.46 8.52 -13.21
CA GLY A 329 -18.24 9.83 -13.83
C GLY A 329 -16.81 10.35 -13.65
N ALA A 330 -16.42 11.36 -14.41
CA ALA A 330 -15.12 12.04 -14.30
C ALA A 330 -15.32 13.52 -13.97
N ASP A 331 -14.62 14.06 -12.97
CA ASP A 331 -14.50 15.49 -12.68
C ASP A 331 -13.06 15.92 -12.99
N LEU A 332 -12.88 16.89 -13.88
CA LEU A 332 -11.58 17.38 -14.33
C LEU A 332 -11.40 18.83 -13.89
N GLY A 333 -10.65 19.03 -12.81
CA GLY A 333 -10.17 20.33 -12.37
C GLY A 333 -9.21 21.00 -13.38
N GLY A 334 -8.75 22.21 -13.04
CA GLY A 334 -8.00 23.04 -13.97
C GLY A 334 -6.64 22.47 -14.36
N GLY A 335 -6.55 21.93 -15.58
CA GLY A 335 -5.37 21.28 -16.15
C GLY A 335 -5.37 19.76 -16.06
N GLY A 336 -6.44 19.13 -15.56
CA GLY A 336 -6.65 17.70 -15.65
C GLY A 336 -6.82 17.24 -17.10
N VAL A 337 -6.33 16.03 -17.43
CA VAL A 337 -6.43 15.47 -18.78
C VAL A 337 -6.95 14.04 -18.72
N LEU A 338 -8.06 13.78 -19.41
CA LEU A 338 -8.59 12.44 -19.67
C LEU A 338 -8.52 12.15 -21.17
N ALA A 339 -7.81 11.09 -21.57
CA ALA A 339 -7.65 10.80 -23.01
C ALA A 339 -8.83 10.00 -23.59
N TRP A 340 -9.40 9.06 -22.84
CA TRP A 340 -10.52 8.25 -23.31
C TRP A 340 -11.47 7.88 -22.17
N MET A 341 -12.77 8.03 -22.41
CA MET A 341 -13.83 7.60 -21.50
C MET A 341 -14.86 6.79 -22.29
N GLU A 342 -15.13 5.56 -21.85
CA GLU A 342 -16.16 4.68 -22.40
C GLU A 342 -17.17 4.30 -21.31
N GLY A 343 -18.46 4.49 -21.56
CA GLY A 343 -19.55 3.95 -20.75
C GLY A 343 -20.64 4.94 -20.35
N GLY A 344 -21.19 4.77 -19.14
CA GLY A 344 -22.43 5.43 -18.73
C GLY A 344 -22.26 6.70 -17.88
N GLY A 345 -21.07 6.94 -17.35
CA GLY A 345 -20.80 8.07 -16.45
C GLY A 345 -20.69 9.39 -17.20
N GLY A 346 -21.09 10.49 -16.55
CA GLY A 346 -20.91 11.84 -17.10
C GLY A 346 -19.51 12.41 -16.83
N ALA A 347 -19.15 13.48 -17.54
CA ALA A 347 -17.91 14.22 -17.34
C ALA A 347 -18.20 15.68 -16.94
N ASP A 348 -17.55 16.20 -15.90
CA ASP A 348 -17.53 17.63 -15.54
C ASP A 348 -16.10 18.16 -15.78
N LEU A 349 -15.95 19.19 -16.62
CA LEU A 349 -14.66 19.77 -16.99
C LEU A 349 -14.59 21.20 -16.47
N GLY A 350 -13.90 21.38 -15.35
CA GLY A 350 -13.50 22.68 -14.85
C GLY A 350 -12.55 23.45 -15.77
N GLY A 351 -12.17 24.66 -15.37
CA GLY A 351 -11.43 25.58 -16.24
C GLY A 351 -10.02 25.10 -16.59
N GLY A 352 -9.85 24.63 -17.83
CA GLY A 352 -8.60 24.08 -18.36
C GLY A 352 -8.52 22.54 -18.35
N GLY A 353 -9.59 21.84 -17.93
CA GLY A 353 -9.70 20.40 -18.10
C GLY A 353 -9.79 20.01 -19.58
N VAL A 354 -9.22 18.86 -19.95
CA VAL A 354 -9.23 18.36 -21.34
C VAL A 354 -9.69 16.91 -21.36
N LEU A 355 -10.76 16.63 -22.10
CA LEU A 355 -11.22 15.28 -22.45
C LEU A 355 -11.05 15.07 -23.96
N ALA A 356 -10.27 14.08 -24.39
CA ALA A 356 -10.05 13.88 -25.82
C ALA A 356 -11.16 13.05 -26.49
N TRP A 357 -11.68 12.02 -25.82
CA TRP A 357 -12.73 11.17 -26.37
C TRP A 357 -13.69 10.69 -25.29
N MET A 358 -15.00 10.78 -25.58
CA MET A 358 -16.06 10.24 -24.73
C MET A 358 -17.02 9.42 -25.60
N GLU A 359 -17.22 8.15 -25.24
CA GLU A 359 -18.18 7.25 -25.88
C GLU A 359 -19.20 6.74 -24.85
N GLY A 360 -20.49 6.87 -25.15
CA GLY A 360 -21.56 6.23 -24.40
C GLY A 360 -22.73 7.13 -23.99
N GLY A 361 -23.32 6.85 -22.83
CA GLY A 361 -24.62 7.42 -22.42
C GLY A 361 -24.55 8.65 -21.52
N GLY A 362 -23.38 8.95 -20.94
CA GLY A 362 -23.21 10.04 -19.99
C GLY A 362 -23.19 11.41 -20.64
N GLY A 363 -23.65 12.44 -19.93
CA GLY A 363 -23.55 13.83 -20.38
C GLY A 363 -22.21 14.47 -20.03
N ALA A 364 -21.89 15.61 -20.65
CA ALA A 364 -20.70 16.40 -20.38
C ALA A 364 -21.08 17.82 -19.93
N ASP A 365 -20.52 18.31 -18.82
CA ASP A 365 -20.57 19.72 -18.39
C ASP A 365 -19.17 20.33 -18.57
N LEU A 366 -19.05 21.41 -19.33
CA LEU A 366 -17.79 22.08 -19.63
C LEU A 366 -17.81 23.49 -19.04
N GLY A 367 -17.18 23.66 -17.89
CA GLY A 367 -16.88 24.95 -17.30
C GLY A 367 -15.94 25.82 -18.16
N GLY A 368 -15.67 27.03 -17.66
CA GLY A 368 -14.96 28.04 -18.45
C GLY A 368 -13.50 27.67 -18.78
N GLY A 369 -13.27 27.26 -20.04
CA GLY A 369 -11.96 26.81 -20.55
C GLY A 369 -11.79 25.30 -20.62
N GLY A 370 -12.82 24.51 -20.29
CA GLY A 370 -12.84 23.07 -20.53
C GLY A 370 -12.84 22.75 -22.03
N VAL A 371 -12.19 21.66 -22.44
CA VAL A 371 -12.12 21.23 -23.84
C VAL A 371 -12.49 19.76 -23.96
N LEU A 372 -13.51 19.45 -24.77
CA LEU A 372 -13.88 18.11 -25.19
C LEU A 372 -13.66 17.97 -26.70
N ALA A 373 -12.81 17.05 -27.15
CA ALA A 373 -12.51 16.94 -28.58
C ALA A 373 -13.54 16.10 -29.34
N TRP A 374 -14.05 15.02 -28.74
CA TRP A 374 -15.04 14.14 -29.38
C TRP A 374 -15.99 13.56 -28.35
N MET A 375 -17.29 13.58 -28.67
CA MET A 375 -18.35 12.95 -27.90
C MET A 375 -19.23 12.11 -28.83
N GLU A 376 -19.38 10.82 -28.54
CA GLU A 376 -20.26 9.90 -29.24
C GLU A 376 -21.29 9.29 -28.27
N GLY A 377 -22.57 9.38 -28.62
CA GLY A 377 -23.64 8.63 -27.95
C GLY A 377 -24.87 9.45 -27.54
N GLY A 378 -25.48 9.07 -26.41
CA GLY A 378 -26.83 9.53 -26.03
C GLY A 378 -26.89 10.71 -25.07
N GLY A 379 -25.78 11.03 -24.41
CA GLY A 379 -25.72 12.08 -23.39
C GLY A 379 -25.70 13.48 -23.98
N GLY A 380 -26.26 14.45 -23.25
CA GLY A 380 -26.21 15.87 -23.64
C GLY A 380 -24.91 16.56 -23.20
N ALA A 381 -24.63 17.73 -23.77
CA ALA A 381 -23.50 18.58 -23.38
C ALA A 381 -23.98 19.94 -22.87
N ASP A 382 -23.47 20.43 -21.73
CA ASP A 382 -23.63 21.80 -21.25
C ASP A 382 -22.26 22.50 -21.34
N LEU A 383 -22.18 23.61 -22.04
CA LEU A 383 -20.94 24.36 -22.26
C LEU A 383 -21.06 25.73 -21.60
N GLY A 384 -20.47 25.87 -20.42
CA GLY A 384 -20.25 27.15 -19.75
C GLY A 384 -19.36 28.12 -20.55
N GLY A 385 -19.18 29.33 -19.99
CA GLY A 385 -18.51 30.41 -20.71
C GLY A 385 -17.03 30.14 -21.00
N GLY A 386 -16.71 29.82 -22.27
CA GLY A 386 -15.37 29.49 -22.74
C GLY A 386 -15.09 27.99 -22.89
N GLY A 387 -16.08 27.12 -22.63
CA GLY A 387 -15.99 25.69 -22.95
C GLY A 387 -15.93 25.45 -24.46
N VAL A 388 -15.21 24.42 -24.90
CA VAL A 388 -15.06 24.05 -26.31
C VAL A 388 -15.35 22.58 -26.52
N LEU A 389 -16.33 22.26 -27.37
CA LEU A 389 -16.60 20.93 -27.88
C LEU A 389 -16.31 20.89 -29.39
N ALA A 390 -15.38 20.06 -29.85
CA ALA A 390 -15.03 20.02 -31.27
C ALA A 390 -15.99 19.16 -32.10
N TRP A 391 -16.44 18.02 -31.58
CA TRP A 391 -17.34 17.12 -32.30
C TRP A 391 -18.32 16.43 -31.35
N MET A 392 -19.60 16.40 -31.72
CA MET A 392 -20.65 15.67 -31.03
C MET A 392 -21.44 14.83 -32.04
N GLU A 393 -21.53 13.52 -31.81
CA GLU A 393 -22.34 12.59 -32.61
C GLU A 393 -23.35 11.87 -31.71
N GLY A 394 -24.63 11.90 -32.08
CA GLY A 394 -25.67 11.06 -31.47
C GLY A 394 -26.96 11.79 -31.07
N GLY A 395 -27.60 11.31 -29.99
CA GLY A 395 -28.97 11.67 -29.64
C GLY A 395 -29.13 12.80 -28.61
N GLY A 396 -28.06 13.17 -27.91
CA GLY A 396 -28.09 14.17 -26.84
C GLY A 396 -28.17 15.59 -27.37
N GLY A 397 -28.79 16.48 -26.60
CA GLY A 397 -28.82 17.92 -26.90
C GLY A 397 -27.59 18.66 -26.38
N ALA A 398 -27.37 19.89 -26.85
CA ALA A 398 -26.29 20.75 -26.40
C ALA A 398 -26.84 22.09 -25.85
N ASP A 399 -26.48 22.49 -24.63
CA ASP A 399 -26.70 23.86 -24.10
C ASP A 399 -25.36 24.61 -24.11
N LEU A 400 -25.31 25.79 -24.73
CA LEU A 400 -24.11 26.60 -24.85
C LEU A 400 -24.32 27.93 -24.13
N GLY A 401 -23.79 28.04 -22.92
CA GLY A 401 -23.65 29.29 -22.19
C GLY A 401 -22.79 30.35 -22.90
N GLY A 402 -22.70 31.53 -22.29
CA GLY A 402 -22.09 32.69 -22.94
C GLY A 402 -20.59 32.53 -23.21
N GLY A 403 -20.22 32.29 -24.47
CA GLY A 403 -18.85 32.08 -24.93
C GLY A 403 -18.47 30.62 -25.15
N GLY A 404 -19.39 29.66 -24.98
CA GLY A 404 -19.19 28.27 -25.37
C GLY A 404 -19.05 28.11 -26.89
N VAL A 405 -18.27 27.13 -27.33
CA VAL A 405 -18.06 26.85 -28.77
C VAL A 405 -18.26 25.37 -29.05
N LEU A 406 -19.18 25.05 -29.95
CA LEU A 406 -19.37 23.72 -30.53
C LEU A 406 -19.04 23.77 -32.03
N ALA A 407 -18.04 23.00 -32.48
CA ALA A 407 -17.63 23.07 -33.89
C ALA A 407 -18.50 22.22 -34.82
N TRP A 408 -18.92 21.03 -34.36
CA TRP A 408 -19.74 20.13 -35.15
C TRP A 408 -20.70 19.33 -34.28
N MET A 409 -21.96 19.25 -34.70
CA MET A 409 -22.99 18.42 -34.09
C MET A 409 -23.70 17.59 -35.16
N GLU A 410 -23.74 16.28 -35.00
CA GLU A 410 -24.46 15.34 -35.86
C GLU A 410 -25.46 14.52 -35.04
N GLY A 411 -26.73 14.53 -35.43
CA GLY A 411 -27.74 13.61 -34.91
C GLY A 411 -29.09 14.23 -34.53
N GLY A 412 -29.73 13.66 -33.51
CA GLY A 412 -31.15 13.93 -33.21
C GLY A 412 -31.43 14.98 -32.14
N GLY A 413 -30.43 15.36 -31.34
CA GLY A 413 -30.59 16.29 -30.23
C GLY A 413 -30.68 17.75 -30.66
N GLY A 414 -31.38 18.57 -29.87
CA GLY A 414 -31.49 20.01 -30.09
C GLY A 414 -30.30 20.79 -29.52
N ALA A 415 -30.14 22.05 -29.91
CA ALA A 415 -29.08 22.95 -29.44
C ALA A 415 -29.65 24.26 -28.88
N ASP A 416 -29.40 24.57 -27.62
CA ASP A 416 -29.78 25.83 -26.99
C ASP A 416 -28.51 26.72 -26.85
N LEU A 417 -28.49 27.89 -27.50
CA LEU A 417 -27.33 28.79 -27.51
C LEU A 417 -27.61 30.06 -26.71
N GLY A 418 -27.08 30.15 -25.50
CA GLY A 418 -27.02 31.37 -24.71
C GLY A 418 -26.22 32.52 -25.36
N GLY A 419 -26.20 33.67 -24.69
CA GLY A 419 -25.63 34.89 -25.27
C GLY A 419 -24.12 34.83 -25.49
N GLY A 420 -23.70 34.71 -26.75
CA GLY A 420 -22.30 34.60 -27.17
C GLY A 420 -21.82 33.17 -27.43
N GLY A 421 -22.70 32.16 -27.33
CA GLY A 421 -22.40 30.80 -27.78
C GLY A 421 -22.24 30.71 -29.30
N VAL A 422 -21.39 29.80 -29.77
CA VAL A 422 -21.12 29.59 -31.19
C VAL A 422 -21.25 28.11 -31.55
N LEU A 423 -22.13 27.79 -32.50
CA LEU A 423 -22.23 26.49 -33.16
C LEU A 423 -21.85 26.64 -34.63
N ALA A 424 -20.78 25.97 -35.08
CA ALA A 424 -20.32 26.13 -36.47
C ALA A 424 -21.09 25.25 -37.46
N TRP A 425 -21.44 24.02 -37.09
CA TRP A 425 -22.18 23.12 -37.95
C TRP A 425 -23.14 22.23 -37.16
N MET A 426 -24.37 22.09 -37.63
CA MET A 426 -25.37 21.18 -37.10
C MET A 426 -26.00 20.37 -38.24
N GLU A 427 -25.96 19.05 -38.14
CA GLU A 427 -26.60 18.12 -39.08
C GLU A 427 -27.58 17.21 -38.33
N GLY A 428 -28.84 17.16 -38.77
CA GLY A 428 -29.82 16.18 -38.32
C GLY A 428 -31.21 16.72 -37.95
N GLY A 429 -31.86 16.07 -36.98
CA GLY A 429 -33.30 16.24 -36.72
C GLY A 429 -33.67 17.23 -35.62
N GLY A 430 -32.72 17.62 -34.77
CA GLY A 430 -32.96 18.47 -33.62
C GLY A 430 -33.15 19.95 -33.97
N GLY A 431 -33.91 20.66 -33.15
CA GLY A 431 -34.10 22.12 -33.29
C GLY A 431 -32.98 22.93 -32.63
N ALA A 432 -32.90 24.23 -32.93
CA ALA A 432 -31.92 25.13 -32.33
C ALA A 432 -32.56 26.41 -31.76
N ASP A 433 -32.36 26.69 -30.47
CA ASP A 433 -32.86 27.91 -29.79
C ASP A 433 -31.70 28.88 -29.53
N LEU A 434 -31.62 29.99 -30.27
CA LEU A 434 -30.55 30.97 -30.17
C LEU A 434 -30.94 32.17 -29.31
N GLY A 435 -30.45 32.23 -28.08
CA GLY A 435 -30.49 33.41 -27.21
C GLY A 435 -29.71 34.62 -27.76
N GLY A 436 -29.76 35.72 -27.01
CA GLY A 436 -29.25 37.01 -27.51
C GLY A 436 -27.74 37.05 -27.70
N GLY A 437 -27.30 37.00 -28.97
CA GLY A 437 -25.89 37.00 -29.37
C GLY A 437 -25.31 35.61 -29.69
N GLY A 438 -26.12 34.55 -29.67
CA GLY A 438 -25.72 33.24 -30.16
C GLY A 438 -25.51 33.23 -31.68
N VAL A 439 -24.59 32.39 -32.17
CA VAL A 439 -24.26 32.26 -33.60
C VAL A 439 -24.32 30.80 -34.03
N LEU A 440 -25.14 30.49 -35.02
CA LEU A 440 -25.17 29.22 -35.74
C LEU A 440 -24.75 29.46 -37.20
N ALA A 441 -23.62 28.89 -37.62
CA ALA A 441 -23.09 29.15 -38.96
C ALA A 441 -23.76 28.28 -40.04
N TRP A 442 -24.07 27.02 -39.75
CA TRP A 442 -24.72 26.12 -40.69
C TRP A 442 -25.64 25.13 -39.98
N MET A 443 -26.85 24.95 -40.51
CA MET A 443 -27.81 23.95 -40.07
C MET A 443 -28.34 23.17 -41.27
N GLU A 444 -28.23 21.85 -41.24
CA GLU A 444 -28.77 20.93 -42.24
C GLU A 444 -29.73 19.93 -41.58
N GLY A 445 -30.98 19.87 -42.04
CA GLY A 445 -31.93 18.80 -41.66
C GLY A 445 -33.35 19.25 -41.33
N GLY A 446 -34.00 18.51 -40.43
CA GLY A 446 -35.46 18.58 -40.23
C GLY A 446 -35.93 19.50 -39.10
N GLY A 447 -35.04 19.88 -38.19
CA GLY A 447 -35.39 20.67 -37.00
C GLY A 447 -35.65 22.15 -37.29
N GLY A 448 -36.46 22.78 -36.43
CA GLY A 448 -36.72 24.22 -36.50
C GLY A 448 -35.68 25.06 -35.74
N ALA A 449 -35.65 26.37 -35.97
CA ALA A 449 -34.74 27.29 -35.27
C ALA A 449 -35.48 28.50 -34.70
N ASP A 450 -35.38 28.74 -33.38
CA ASP A 450 -35.96 29.92 -32.72
C ASP A 450 -34.86 30.91 -32.34
N LEU A 451 -34.85 32.09 -32.96
CA LEU A 451 -33.82 33.11 -32.78
C LEU A 451 -34.32 34.25 -31.88
N GLY A 452 -33.86 34.28 -30.65
CA GLY A 452 -33.98 35.41 -29.73
C GLY A 452 -33.26 36.67 -30.21
N GLY A 453 -33.38 37.76 -29.43
CA GLY A 453 -32.92 39.08 -29.85
C GLY A 453 -31.40 39.18 -30.00
N GLY A 454 -30.91 39.22 -31.23
CA GLY A 454 -29.48 39.32 -31.58
C GLY A 454 -28.83 37.99 -31.97
N GLY A 455 -29.57 36.89 -32.06
CA GLY A 455 -29.07 35.62 -32.60
C GLY A 455 -28.80 35.71 -34.11
N VAL A 456 -27.82 34.95 -34.59
CA VAL A 456 -27.44 34.90 -36.02
C VAL A 456 -27.42 33.46 -36.51
N LEU A 457 -28.22 33.16 -37.54
CA LEU A 457 -28.17 31.93 -38.32
C LEU A 457 -27.70 32.26 -39.74
N ALA A 458 -26.52 31.79 -40.14
CA ALA A 458 -25.95 32.15 -41.43
C ALA A 458 -26.51 31.30 -42.59
N TRP A 459 -26.73 30.00 -42.38
CA TRP A 459 -27.28 29.11 -43.41
C TRP A 459 -28.17 28.04 -42.80
N MET A 460 -29.33 27.82 -43.41
CA MET A 460 -30.26 26.75 -43.06
C MET A 460 -30.67 25.98 -44.33
N GLU A 461 -30.48 24.66 -44.33
CA GLU A 461 -30.93 23.75 -45.39
C GLU A 461 -31.86 22.68 -44.80
N GLY A 462 -33.09 22.58 -45.32
CA GLY A 462 -34.01 21.49 -44.99
C GLY A 462 -35.47 21.86 -44.71
N GLY A 463 -36.16 21.04 -43.91
CA GLY A 463 -37.62 21.05 -43.79
C GLY A 463 -38.18 21.89 -42.63
N GLY A 464 -37.34 22.26 -41.66
CA GLY A 464 -37.77 22.96 -40.44
C GLY A 464 -38.10 24.43 -40.65
N GLY A 465 -38.94 24.99 -39.78
CA GLY A 465 -39.26 26.42 -39.77
C GLY A 465 -38.30 27.24 -38.91
N ALA A 466 -38.28 28.56 -39.10
CA ALA A 466 -37.51 29.48 -38.26
C ALA A 466 -38.39 30.58 -37.66
N ASP A 467 -38.33 30.82 -36.34
CA ASP A 467 -38.98 31.95 -35.67
C ASP A 467 -37.94 33.03 -35.31
N LEU A 468 -38.07 34.23 -35.87
CA LEU A 468 -37.12 35.32 -35.70
C LEU A 468 -37.66 36.37 -34.72
N GLY A 469 -37.21 36.33 -33.48
CA GLY A 469 -37.40 37.36 -32.48
C GLY A 469 -36.75 38.71 -32.83
N GLY A 470 -37.01 39.73 -32.01
CA GLY A 470 -36.57 41.10 -32.30
C GLY A 470 -35.05 41.27 -32.36
N GLY A 471 -34.50 41.40 -33.57
CA GLY A 471 -33.06 41.56 -33.82
C GLY A 471 -32.33 40.29 -34.27
N GLY A 472 -33.03 39.17 -34.45
CA GLY A 472 -32.46 37.96 -35.06
C GLY A 472 -32.15 38.14 -36.56
N VAL A 473 -31.10 37.46 -37.04
CA VAL A 473 -30.67 37.51 -38.44
C VAL A 473 -30.60 36.10 -39.01
N LEU A 474 -31.33 35.86 -40.10
CA LEU A 474 -31.21 34.68 -40.95
C LEU A 474 -30.64 35.10 -42.31
N ALA A 475 -29.44 34.65 -42.66
CA ALA A 475 -28.78 35.11 -43.89
C ALA A 475 -29.16 34.30 -45.13
N TRP A 476 -29.47 33.01 -44.99
CA TRP A 476 -29.92 32.17 -46.10
C TRP A 476 -30.76 31.00 -45.61
N MET A 477 -31.81 30.65 -46.36
CA MET A 477 -32.66 29.49 -46.10
C MET A 477 -33.00 28.77 -47.40
N GLU A 478 -32.72 27.48 -47.47
CA GLU A 478 -33.04 26.60 -48.58
C GLU A 478 -33.89 25.41 -48.10
N GLY A 479 -35.11 25.28 -48.62
CA GLY A 479 -35.98 24.16 -48.30
C GLY A 479 -37.46 24.52 -48.16
N GLY A 480 -38.24 23.60 -47.57
CA GLY A 480 -39.72 23.67 -47.54
C GLY A 480 -40.31 24.37 -46.31
N GLY A 481 -39.49 24.70 -45.30
CA GLY A 481 -39.93 25.36 -44.08
C GLY A 481 -40.31 26.83 -44.29
N GLY A 482 -41.12 27.38 -43.38
CA GLY A 482 -41.47 28.81 -43.35
C GLY A 482 -40.65 29.57 -42.31
N ALA A 483 -40.38 30.85 -42.56
CA ALA A 483 -39.83 31.77 -41.56
C ALA A 483 -40.92 32.71 -41.03
N ASP A 484 -41.11 32.77 -39.71
CA ASP A 484 -41.94 33.78 -39.04
C ASP A 484 -41.06 34.94 -38.56
N LEU A 485 -41.45 36.16 -38.91
CA LEU A 485 -40.68 37.37 -38.62
C LEU A 485 -41.35 38.15 -37.50
N GLY A 486 -40.87 37.95 -36.29
CA GLY A 486 -41.14 38.82 -35.16
C GLY A 486 -40.65 40.25 -35.40
N GLY A 487 -41.12 41.19 -34.57
CA GLY A 487 -40.85 42.62 -34.73
C GLY A 487 -39.35 42.96 -34.70
N GLY A 488 -38.74 43.10 -35.88
CA GLY A 488 -37.33 43.48 -36.05
C GLY A 488 -36.39 42.39 -36.56
N GLY A 489 -36.87 41.19 -36.88
CA GLY A 489 -36.07 40.15 -37.54
C GLY A 489 -35.68 40.53 -38.99
N VAL A 490 -34.54 40.03 -39.46
CA VAL A 490 -34.04 40.25 -40.83
C VAL A 490 -33.77 38.92 -41.51
N LEU A 491 -34.43 38.70 -42.66
CA LEU A 491 -34.04 37.71 -43.66
C LEU A 491 -33.24 38.45 -44.74
N ALA A 492 -31.95 38.12 -44.89
CA ALA A 492 -31.04 38.84 -45.79
C ALA A 492 -31.08 38.35 -47.24
#